data_AF-X0VYD6-F1
#
_entry.id   AF-X0VYD6-F1
#
_cell.length_a   1.000
_cell.length_b   1.000
_cell.length_c   1.000
_cell.angle_alpha   90.00
_cell.angle_beta   90.00
_cell.angle_gamma   90.00
#
_symmetry.space_group_name_H-M   'P 1'
#
loop_
_entity.id
_entity.type
_entity.pdbx_description
1 polymer ?
#
loop_
_entity_poly.entity_id
_entity_poly.type
_entity_poly.pdbx_seq_one_letter_code
_entity_poly.pdbx_strand_id
1 'polypeptide(L)' 'IRLSQSPANSSMPAPTLGQHNEEVLIELLGYTKEQVDDLRKAGAIGS' A
#
# COMPACT_ATOMS: atom_id res chain seq x y z
N ILE A 1 16.41 -7.42 -19.06
CA ILE A 1 16.43 -6.14 -19.81
C ILE A 1 17.35 -5.18 -19.04
N ARG A 2 18.27 -4.47 -19.69
CA ARG A 2 19.22 -3.52 -19.03
C ARG A 2 18.85 -2.08 -19.38
N LEU A 3 18.63 -1.25 -18.37
CA LEU A 3 18.23 0.15 -18.49
C LEU A 3 19.44 1.00 -18.09
N SER A 4 20.17 1.54 -19.06
CA SER A 4 21.45 2.23 -18.82
C SER A 4 21.33 3.60 -18.15
N GLN A 5 20.20 4.30 -18.34
CA GLN A 5 19.93 5.61 -17.73
C GLN A 5 19.18 5.51 -16.39
N SER A 6 18.38 4.47 -16.21
CA SER A 6 17.56 4.24 -15.01
C SER A 6 17.63 2.76 -14.61
N PRO A 7 18.72 2.31 -13.98
CA PRO A 7 18.83 0.93 -13.54
C PRO A 7 17.66 0.57 -12.62
N ALA A 8 16.99 -0.55 -12.88
CA ALA A 8 15.95 -1.02 -11.98
C ALA A 8 16.60 -1.36 -10.62
N ASN A 9 16.13 -0.71 -9.54
CA ASN A 9 16.57 -1.01 -8.20
C ASN A 9 15.64 -2.05 -7.58
N SER A 10 16.09 -3.30 -7.49
CA SER A 10 15.34 -4.41 -6.89
C SER A 10 15.78 -4.73 -5.46
N SER A 11 16.45 -3.80 -4.77
CA SER A 11 17.05 -4.05 -3.45
C SER A 11 16.04 -4.04 -2.30
N MET A 12 14.78 -3.69 -2.58
CA MET A 12 13.73 -3.60 -1.55
C MET A 12 13.00 -4.94 -1.39
N PRO A 13 12.70 -5.36 -0.15
CA PRO A 13 11.90 -6.55 0.09
C PRO A 13 10.49 -6.39 -0.50
N ALA A 14 9.86 -7.51 -0.83
CA ALA A 14 8.46 -7.51 -1.21
C ALA A 14 7.59 -7.01 -0.03
N PRO A 15 6.51 -6.26 -0.30
CA PRO A 15 5.64 -5.78 0.76
C PRO A 15 4.92 -6.94 1.46
N THR A 16 4.63 -6.78 2.75
CA THR A 16 3.75 -7.71 3.48
C THR A 16 2.29 -7.49 3.08
N LEU A 17 1.43 -8.47 3.39
CA LEU A 17 -0.01 -8.27 3.29
C LEU A 17 -0.38 -7.04 4.12
N GLY A 18 -1.16 -6.11 3.53
CA GLY A 18 -1.66 -4.93 4.23
C GLY A 18 -0.70 -3.75 4.39
N GLN A 19 0.60 -3.90 4.08
CA GLN A 19 1.65 -2.89 4.36
C GLN A 19 1.34 -1.48 3.85
N HIS A 20 0.61 -1.36 2.75
CA HIS A 20 0.29 -0.08 2.10
C HIS A 20 -1.21 0.24 2.06
N ASN A 21 -2.05 -0.48 2.83
CA ASN A 21 -3.50 -0.26 2.78
C ASN A 21 -3.87 1.17 3.21
N GLU A 22 -3.31 1.67 4.31
CA GLU A 22 -3.60 3.03 4.79
C GLU A 22 -3.08 4.10 3.83
N GLU A 23 -1.87 3.95 3.30
CA GLU A 23 -1.28 4.86 2.30
C GLU A 23 -2.19 4.98 1.08
N VAL A 24 -2.59 3.86 0.48
CA VAL A 24 -3.43 3.87 -0.72
C VAL A 24 -4.83 4.39 -0.42
N LEU A 25 -5.48 3.90 0.64
CA LEU A 25 -6.87 4.27 0.93
C LEU A 25 -6.99 5.74 1.32
N ILE A 26 -6.05 6.27 2.10
CA ILE A 26 -6.12 7.65 2.59
C ILE A 26 -5.50 8.60 1.59
N GLU A 27 -4.24 8.38 1.20
CA GLU A 27 -3.48 9.36 0.42
C GLU A 27 -3.86 9.38 -1.05
N LEU A 28 -4.20 8.22 -1.64
CA LEU A 28 -4.55 8.12 -3.05
C LEU A 28 -6.06 8.15 -3.29
N LEU A 29 -6.83 7.51 -2.43
CA LEU A 29 -8.29 7.36 -2.60
C LEU A 29 -9.12 8.31 -1.73
N GLY A 30 -8.49 9.05 -0.80
CA GLY A 30 -9.14 10.10 -0.03
C GLY A 30 -10.09 9.62 1.06
N TYR A 31 -9.95 8.37 1.52
CA TYR A 31 -10.74 7.87 2.64
C TYR A 31 -10.31 8.57 3.93
N THR A 32 -11.29 8.83 4.81
CA THR A 32 -10.97 9.26 6.17
C THR A 32 -10.48 8.08 6.99
N LYS A 33 -9.79 8.37 8.09
CA LYS A 33 -9.29 7.33 9.00
C LYS A 33 -10.43 6.49 9.58
N GLU A 34 -11.56 7.10 9.86
CA GLU A 34 -12.76 6.43 10.37
C GLU A 34 -13.32 5.42 9.36
N GLN A 35 -13.36 5.79 8.08
CA GLN A 35 -13.82 4.87 7.02
C GLN A 35 -12.88 3.67 6.86
N VAL A 36 -11.57 3.88 6.95
CA VAL A 36 -10.57 2.79 6.89
C VAL A 36 -10.69 1.87 8.10
N ASP A 37 -10.93 2.43 9.30
CA ASP A 37 -11.15 1.63 10.50
C ASP A 37 -12.43 0.78 10.41
N ASP A 38 -13.49 1.29 9.79
CA ASP A 38 -14.70 0.51 9.58
C ASP A 38 -14.49 -0.63 8.57
N LEU A 39 -13.69 -0.42 7.52
CA LEU A 39 -13.27 -1.50 6.61
C LEU A 39 -12.45 -2.57 7.33
N ARG A 40 -11.56 -2.16 8.24
CA ARG A 40 -10.75 -3.06 9.05
C ARG A 40 -11.62 -3.87 10.01
N LYS A 41 -12.58 -3.24 10.70
CA LYS A 41 -13.55 -3.92 11.57
C LYS A 41 -14.46 -4.89 10.80
N ALA A 42 -14.83 -4.53 9.57
CA ALA A 42 -15.62 -5.39 8.69
C ALA A 42 -14.83 -6.59 8.14
N GLY A 43 -13.51 -6.65 8.37
CA GLY A 43 -12.64 -7.69 7.81
C GLY A 43 -12.41 -7.57 6.31
N ALA A 44 -12.73 -6.42 5.71
CA ALA A 44 -12.54 -6.17 4.29
C ALA A 44 -11.08 -5.93 3.91
N ILE A 45 -10.26 -5.47 4.87
CA ILE A 45 -8.82 -5.23 4.69
C ILE A 45 -8.02 -5.81 5.87
N GLY A 46 -6.83 -6.32 5.57
CA GLY A 46 -5.84 -6.74 6.56
C GLY A 46 -4.89 -5.61 6.98
N SER A 47 -4.18 -5.83 8.08
CA SER A 47 -3.03 -5.02 8.53
C SER A 47 -1.73 -5.52 7.93
#